data_AF-A0A168AIK3-F1
#
_entry.id   AF-A0A168AIK3-F1
#
_cell.length_a   1.000
_cell.length_b   1.000
_cell.length_c   1.000
_cell.angle_alpha   90.00
_cell.angle_beta   90.00
_cell.angle_gamma   90.00
#
_symmetry.space_group_name_H-M   'P 1'
#
loop_
_entity.id
_entity.type
_entity.pdbx_description
1 polymer ?
#
loop_
_entity_poly.entity_id
_entity_poly.type
_entity_poly.pdbx_seq_one_letter_code
_entity_poly.pdbx_strand_id
1 'polypeptide(L)'
;MSSLRDIQPGGKGHQDAIRVRLLHASVRRRILALEEKRKGYYSVAKYGVPGNTLDSIATICSFSSAVVYYGLPPQGVYMRQHEIVDFIALWRLVAWYLGTPDTYFSTPDRARAVLESIVVAEIKPSERGGLMARSIIASMADTPPMYVSQIEKTVEGEPDESD
;
A
#
# COMPACT_ATOMS: atom_id res chain seq x y z
N MET A 1 9.91 -5.24 -15.02
CA MET A 1 9.25 -6.27 -15.84
C MET A 1 9.38 -5.83 -17.28
N SER A 2 10.08 -6.61 -18.10
CA SER A 2 10.33 -6.30 -19.52
C SER A 2 9.79 -7.36 -20.46
N SER A 3 9.19 -8.45 -19.95
CA SER A 3 8.56 -9.49 -20.79
C SER A 3 7.43 -10.25 -20.09
N LEU A 4 6.56 -10.89 -20.87
CA LEU A 4 5.49 -11.77 -20.37
C LEU A 4 6.02 -12.91 -19.47
N ARG A 5 7.24 -13.39 -19.71
CA ARG A 5 7.86 -14.45 -18.91
C ARG A 5 8.08 -14.03 -17.46
N ASP A 6 8.20 -12.72 -17.18
CA ASP A 6 8.46 -12.23 -15.82
C ASP A 6 7.30 -12.52 -14.86
N ILE A 7 6.06 -12.49 -15.37
CA ILE A 7 4.84 -12.69 -14.56
C ILE A 7 4.37 -14.15 -14.53
N GLN A 8 4.96 -15.02 -15.35
CA GLN A 8 4.67 -16.46 -15.35
C GLN A 8 5.36 -17.16 -14.18
N PRO A 9 4.89 -18.35 -13.76
CA PRO A 9 5.57 -19.15 -12.75
C PRO A 9 7.05 -19.35 -13.06
N GLY A 10 7.91 -19.10 -12.06
CA GLY A 10 9.36 -19.13 -12.21
C GLY A 10 9.99 -17.83 -12.76
N GLY A 11 9.21 -16.94 -13.36
CA GLY A 11 9.63 -15.61 -13.79
C GLY A 11 10.02 -14.69 -12.63
N LYS A 12 10.80 -13.64 -12.93
CA LYS A 12 11.32 -12.73 -11.90
C LYS A 12 10.20 -12.08 -11.07
N GLY A 13 9.17 -11.53 -11.73
CA GLY A 13 8.04 -10.90 -11.07
C GLY A 13 7.21 -11.87 -10.23
N HIS A 14 7.00 -13.10 -10.70
CA HIS A 14 6.39 -14.15 -9.91
C HIS A 14 7.22 -14.47 -8.66
N GLN A 15 8.53 -14.72 -8.80
CA GLN A 15 9.39 -15.00 -7.66
C GLN A 15 9.41 -13.85 -6.65
N ASP A 16 9.46 -12.61 -7.12
CA ASP A 16 9.46 -11.42 -6.26
C ASP A 16 8.12 -11.30 -5.51
N ALA A 17 6.98 -11.57 -6.16
CA ALA A 17 5.68 -11.64 -5.47
C ALA A 17 5.66 -12.72 -4.38
N ILE A 18 6.18 -13.93 -4.65
CA ILE A 18 6.27 -14.99 -3.65
C ILE A 18 7.19 -14.58 -2.48
N ARG A 19 8.32 -13.91 -2.73
CA ARG A 19 9.19 -13.38 -1.68
C ARG A 19 8.45 -12.37 -0.79
N VAL A 20 7.66 -11.47 -1.37
CA VAL A 20 6.84 -10.51 -0.62
C VAL A 20 5.78 -11.24 0.23
N ARG A 21 5.12 -12.28 -0.30
CA ARG A 21 4.18 -13.11 0.48
C ARG A 21 4.85 -13.73 1.72
N LEU A 22 6.05 -14.28 1.56
CA LEU A 22 6.81 -14.84 2.67
C LEU A 22 7.29 -13.76 3.65
N LEU A 23 7.67 -12.59 3.15
CA LEU A 23 8.00 -11.42 3.97
C LEU A 23 6.82 -11.01 4.84
N HIS A 24 5.61 -10.89 4.28
CA HIS A 24 4.40 -10.56 5.04
C HIS A 24 4.12 -11.58 6.15
N ALA A 25 4.28 -12.88 5.88
CA ALA A 25 4.14 -13.93 6.89
C ALA A 25 5.19 -13.79 8.02
N SER A 26 6.44 -13.51 7.67
CA SER A 26 7.52 -13.30 8.64
C SER A 26 7.29 -12.06 9.51
N VAL A 27 6.90 -10.93 8.90
CA VAL A 27 6.56 -9.68 9.60
C VAL A 27 5.38 -9.88 10.54
N ARG A 28 4.32 -10.56 10.09
CA ARG A 28 3.16 -10.89 10.94
C ARG A 28 3.59 -11.67 12.18
N ARG A 29 4.38 -12.74 12.00
CA ARG A 29 4.92 -13.53 13.12
C ARG A 29 5.74 -12.65 14.07
N ARG A 30 6.58 -11.75 13.53
CA ARG A 30 7.42 -10.85 14.32
C ARG A 30 6.61 -9.86 15.14
N ILE A 31 5.58 -9.24 14.57
CA ILE A 31 4.71 -8.27 15.26
C ILE A 31 3.96 -8.96 16.42
N LEU A 32 3.41 -10.15 16.17
CA LEU A 32 2.71 -10.90 17.22
C LEU A 32 3.65 -11.30 18.36
N ALA A 33 4.87 -11.75 18.05
CA ALA A 33 5.88 -12.05 19.06
C ALA A 33 6.36 -10.80 19.83
N LEU A 34 6.33 -9.61 19.20
CA LEU A 34 6.62 -8.35 19.89
C LEU A 34 5.52 -7.98 20.88
N GLU A 35 4.25 -8.12 20.50
CA GLU A 35 3.13 -7.89 21.41
C GLU A 35 3.15 -8.86 22.60
N GLU A 36 3.55 -10.11 22.38
CA GLU A 36 3.72 -11.08 23.47
C GLU A 36 4.81 -10.63 24.47
N LYS A 37 5.95 -10.14 23.96
CA LYS A 37 7.08 -9.69 24.79
C LYS A 37 6.87 -8.31 25.43
N ARG A 38 6.14 -7.41 24.76
CA ARG A 38 5.88 -6.04 25.19
C ARG A 38 4.42 -5.72 24.91
N LYS A 39 3.58 -5.90 25.94
CA LYS A 39 2.15 -5.61 25.86
C LYS A 39 1.88 -4.16 25.45
N GLY A 40 0.94 -3.96 24.54
CA GLY A 40 0.58 -2.65 24.00
C GLY A 40 1.40 -2.23 22.78
N TYR A 41 2.29 -3.08 22.26
CA TYR A 41 2.99 -2.83 20.99
C TYR A 41 2.03 -2.89 19.78
N TYR A 42 1.14 -3.87 19.74
CA TYR A 42 0.13 -4.04 18.69
C TYR A 42 -1.16 -4.66 19.24
N SER A 43 -2.31 -4.04 18.95
CA SER A 43 -3.61 -4.56 19.38
C SER A 43 -4.30 -5.36 18.29
N VAL A 44 -4.29 -6.68 18.39
CA VAL A 44 -5.05 -7.58 17.49
C VAL A 44 -6.56 -7.34 17.61
N ALA A 45 -7.05 -7.01 18.80
CA ALA A 45 -8.46 -6.71 19.01
C ALA A 45 -8.92 -5.47 18.24
N LYS A 46 -8.04 -4.46 18.10
CA LYS A 46 -8.36 -3.21 17.40
C LYS A 46 -8.09 -3.28 15.90
N TYR A 47 -7.00 -3.92 15.47
CA TYR A 47 -6.51 -3.87 14.10
C TYR A 47 -6.61 -5.21 13.35
N GLY A 48 -7.13 -6.25 13.99
CA GLY A 48 -7.09 -7.61 13.47
C GLY A 48 -5.68 -8.20 13.50
N VAL A 49 -5.48 -9.31 12.80
CA VAL A 49 -4.15 -9.91 12.66
C VAL A 49 -3.31 -9.03 11.72
N PRO A 50 -2.01 -8.76 11.99
CA PRO A 50 -1.21 -7.91 11.12
C PRO A 50 -1.21 -8.38 9.65
N GLY A 51 -1.49 -7.47 8.72
CA GLY A 51 -1.64 -7.81 7.30
C GLY A 51 -2.80 -8.76 7.08
N ASN A 52 -3.96 -8.46 7.67
CA ASN A 52 -5.18 -9.27 7.50
C ASN A 52 -5.66 -9.21 6.04
N THR A 53 -6.72 -9.96 5.74
CA THR A 53 -7.29 -10.02 4.39
C THR A 53 -7.78 -8.66 3.89
N LEU A 54 -8.42 -7.85 4.76
CA LEU A 54 -8.91 -6.52 4.39
C LEU A 54 -7.75 -5.59 4.03
N ASP A 55 -6.70 -5.54 4.87
CA ASP A 55 -5.48 -4.75 4.62
C ASP A 55 -4.81 -5.17 3.30
N SER A 56 -4.79 -6.48 3.04
CA SER A 56 -4.20 -7.04 1.83
C SER A 56 -4.99 -6.64 0.58
N ILE A 57 -6.32 -6.66 0.64
CA ILE A 57 -7.20 -6.19 -0.46
C ILE A 57 -7.02 -4.69 -0.67
N ALA A 58 -7.04 -3.89 0.40
CA ALA A 58 -6.82 -2.44 0.36
C ALA A 58 -5.49 -2.09 -0.30
N THR A 59 -4.43 -2.82 0.06
CA THR A 59 -3.10 -2.63 -0.54
C THR A 59 -3.12 -2.92 -2.04
N ILE A 60 -3.76 -4.00 -2.49
CA ILE A 60 -3.91 -4.27 -3.94
C ILE A 60 -4.71 -3.15 -4.62
N CYS A 61 -5.79 -2.66 -4.01
CA CYS A 61 -6.57 -1.53 -4.54
C CYS A 61 -5.70 -0.28 -4.75
N SER A 62 -4.81 0.05 -3.81
CA SER A 62 -3.92 1.21 -3.89
C SER A 62 -2.97 1.18 -5.09
N PHE A 63 -2.50 0.00 -5.51
CA PHE A 63 -1.62 -0.14 -6.67
C PHE A 63 -2.36 -0.43 -7.99
N SER A 64 -3.64 -0.80 -7.91
CA SER A 64 -4.46 -1.17 -9.07
C SER A 64 -5.51 -0.10 -9.37
N SER A 65 -6.71 -0.26 -8.83
CA SER A 65 -7.87 0.59 -9.12
C SER A 65 -7.62 2.05 -8.76
N ALA A 66 -6.89 2.34 -7.67
CA ALA A 66 -6.60 3.72 -7.29
C ALA A 66 -5.72 4.42 -8.33
N VAL A 67 -4.78 3.70 -8.95
CA VAL A 67 -3.96 4.25 -10.06
C VAL A 67 -4.85 4.61 -11.24
N VAL A 68 -5.77 3.72 -11.63
CA VAL A 68 -6.66 3.93 -12.77
C VAL A 68 -7.63 5.09 -12.54
N TYR A 69 -8.29 5.13 -11.38
CA TYR A 69 -9.44 6.04 -11.18
C TYR A 69 -9.09 7.33 -10.42
N TYR A 70 -8.02 7.34 -9.62
CA TYR A 70 -7.63 8.52 -8.83
C TYR A 70 -6.22 9.02 -9.15
N GLY A 71 -5.31 8.14 -9.59
CA GLY A 71 -3.91 8.50 -9.83
C GLY A 71 -3.69 9.17 -11.19
N LEU A 72 -4.11 8.50 -12.27
CA LEU A 72 -3.86 8.92 -13.66
C LEU A 72 -4.75 10.08 -14.14
N PRO A 73 -6.07 10.15 -13.83
CA PRO A 73 -6.93 11.20 -14.36
C PRO A 73 -6.52 12.64 -13.99
N PRO A 74 -6.08 12.94 -12.75
CA PRO A 74 -5.55 14.27 -12.41
C PRO A 74 -4.30 14.68 -13.19
N GLN A 75 -3.59 13.70 -13.77
CA GLN A 75 -2.42 13.92 -14.64
C GLN A 75 -2.81 14.07 -16.11
N GLY A 76 -4.11 14.09 -16.44
CA GLY A 76 -4.62 14.16 -17.82
C GLY A 76 -4.52 12.83 -18.58
N VAL A 77 -4.21 11.72 -17.90
CA VAL A 77 -4.08 10.40 -18.51
C VAL A 77 -5.36 9.60 -18.29
N TYR A 78 -6.04 9.26 -19.38
CA TYR A 78 -7.28 8.49 -19.37
C TYR A 78 -7.07 7.19 -20.14
N MET A 79 -7.15 6.07 -19.44
CA MET A 79 -6.98 4.74 -20.02
C MET A 79 -8.20 4.34 -20.85
N ARG A 80 -7.98 3.63 -21.95
CA ARG A 80 -9.02 2.99 -22.75
C ARG A 80 -9.57 1.77 -22.01
N GLN A 81 -10.81 1.39 -22.32
CA GLN A 81 -11.48 0.30 -21.59
C GLN A 81 -10.68 -1.02 -21.59
N HIS A 82 -10.06 -1.39 -22.72
CA HIS A 82 -9.25 -2.61 -22.78
C HIS A 82 -7.97 -2.51 -21.92
N GLU A 83 -7.33 -1.34 -21.87
CA GLU A 83 -6.14 -1.12 -21.03
C GLU A 83 -6.49 -1.25 -19.55
N ILE A 84 -7.68 -0.78 -19.15
CA ILE A 84 -8.18 -0.95 -17.78
C ILE A 84 -8.41 -2.43 -17.48
N VAL A 85 -9.06 -3.17 -18.38
CA VAL A 85 -9.31 -4.60 -18.22
C VAL A 85 -7.99 -5.36 -18.05
N ASP A 86 -7.00 -5.09 -18.91
CA ASP A 86 -5.70 -5.77 -18.88
C ASP A 86 -4.90 -5.42 -17.61
N PHE A 87 -4.91 -4.15 -17.21
CA PHE A 87 -4.20 -3.70 -16.00
C PHE A 87 -4.81 -4.28 -14.73
N ILE A 88 -6.14 -4.31 -14.62
CA ILE A 88 -6.83 -4.94 -13.49
C ILE A 88 -6.60 -6.46 -13.48
N ALA A 89 -6.61 -7.12 -14.65
CA ALA A 89 -6.30 -8.54 -14.76
C ALA A 89 -4.86 -8.87 -14.29
N LEU A 90 -3.89 -8.02 -14.63
CA LEU A 90 -2.52 -8.14 -14.12
C LEU A 90 -2.48 -8.05 -12.59
N TRP A 91 -3.15 -7.07 -11.99
CA TRP A 91 -3.16 -6.92 -10.54
C TRP A 91 -3.95 -8.01 -9.82
N ARG A 92 -4.98 -8.58 -10.48
CA ARG A 92 -5.67 -9.79 -10.02
C ARG A 92 -4.70 -10.98 -9.93
N LEU A 93 -3.82 -11.15 -10.93
CA LEU A 93 -2.78 -12.17 -10.89
C LEU A 93 -1.78 -11.93 -9.73
N VAL A 94 -1.38 -10.67 -9.52
CA VAL A 94 -0.50 -10.31 -8.40
C VAL A 94 -1.17 -10.60 -7.04
N ALA A 95 -2.46 -10.30 -6.89
CA ALA A 95 -3.24 -10.64 -5.69
C ALA A 95 -3.21 -12.15 -5.43
N TRP A 96 -3.42 -12.96 -6.47
CA TRP A 96 -3.33 -14.42 -6.39
C TRP A 96 -1.96 -14.90 -5.89
N TYR A 97 -0.87 -14.39 -6.48
CA TYR A 97 0.49 -14.74 -6.05
C TYR A 97 0.78 -14.34 -4.61
N LEU A 98 0.33 -13.16 -4.19
CA LEU A 98 0.48 -12.67 -2.82
C LEU A 98 -0.40 -13.42 -1.80
N GLY A 99 -1.36 -14.23 -2.26
CA GLY A 99 -2.29 -14.95 -1.40
C GLY A 99 -3.46 -14.08 -0.90
N THR A 100 -3.73 -12.97 -1.58
CA THR A 100 -4.91 -12.12 -1.37
C THR A 100 -6.08 -12.66 -2.19
N PRO A 101 -7.32 -12.70 -1.67
CA PRO A 101 -8.47 -13.12 -2.48
C PRO A 101 -8.61 -12.28 -3.75
N ASP A 102 -8.53 -12.92 -4.91
CA ASP A 102 -8.46 -12.25 -6.22
C ASP A 102 -9.85 -11.94 -6.80
N THR A 103 -10.90 -12.54 -6.27
CA THR A 103 -12.29 -12.38 -6.75
C THR A 103 -12.81 -10.95 -6.63
N TYR A 104 -12.23 -10.12 -5.76
CA TYR A 104 -12.52 -8.68 -5.67
C TYR A 104 -12.07 -7.89 -6.90
N PHE A 105 -11.14 -8.46 -7.69
CA PHE A 105 -10.55 -7.85 -8.88
C PHE A 105 -10.97 -8.57 -10.17
N SER A 106 -12.10 -9.29 -10.14
CA SER A 106 -12.57 -10.08 -11.29
C SER A 106 -12.95 -9.23 -12.50
N THR A 107 -13.39 -7.98 -12.26
CA THR A 107 -13.75 -7.00 -13.28
C THR A 107 -13.32 -5.60 -12.82
N PRO A 108 -13.09 -4.64 -13.74
CA PRO A 108 -12.81 -3.25 -13.39
C PRO A 108 -13.87 -2.61 -12.49
N ASP A 109 -15.15 -2.88 -12.73
CA ASP A 109 -16.26 -2.31 -11.96
C ASP A 109 -16.26 -2.83 -10.53
N ARG A 110 -16.04 -4.14 -10.34
CA ARG A 110 -15.94 -4.73 -9.01
C ARG A 110 -14.71 -4.21 -8.27
N ALA A 111 -13.57 -4.11 -8.94
CA ALA A 111 -12.34 -3.59 -8.36
C ALA A 111 -12.50 -2.13 -7.91
N ARG A 112 -13.20 -1.32 -8.71
CA ARG A 112 -13.58 0.06 -8.39
C ARG A 112 -14.52 0.15 -7.19
N ALA A 113 -15.59 -0.64 -7.17
CA ALA A 113 -16.55 -0.64 -6.07
C ALA A 113 -15.87 -1.03 -4.73
N VAL A 114 -14.93 -1.98 -4.76
CA VAL A 114 -14.15 -2.37 -3.59
C VAL A 114 -13.24 -1.22 -3.14
N LEU A 115 -12.51 -0.57 -4.05
CA LEU A 115 -11.71 0.62 -3.74
C LEU A 115 -12.56 1.70 -3.07
N GLU A 116 -13.68 2.08 -3.69
CA GLU A 116 -14.56 3.14 -3.19
C GLU A 116 -15.11 2.80 -1.79
N SER A 117 -15.46 1.52 -1.57
CA SER A 117 -15.89 1.05 -0.25
C SER A 117 -14.79 1.20 0.81
N ILE A 118 -13.54 0.84 0.47
CA ILE A 118 -12.38 0.94 1.36
C ILE A 118 -12.05 2.39 1.68
N VAL A 119 -12.09 3.28 0.67
CA VAL A 119 -11.85 4.71 0.85
C VAL A 119 -12.81 5.31 1.86
N VAL A 120 -14.09 4.95 1.78
CA VAL A 120 -15.13 5.45 2.70
C VAL A 120 -15.00 4.84 4.09
N ALA A 121 -14.72 3.54 4.19
CA ALA A 121 -14.76 2.82 5.47
C ALA A 121 -13.46 2.93 6.30
N GLU A 122 -12.30 2.85 5.64
CA GLU A 122 -11.02 2.56 6.31
C GLU A 122 -10.02 3.72 6.30
N ILE A 123 -10.11 4.65 5.34
CA ILE A 123 -9.12 5.74 5.25
C ILE A 123 -9.40 6.81 6.31
N LYS A 124 -8.60 6.77 7.38
CA LYS A 124 -8.63 7.74 8.47
C LYS A 124 -7.22 8.26 8.76
N PRO A 125 -6.98 9.58 8.79
CA PRO A 125 -5.70 10.12 9.19
C PRO A 125 -5.31 9.63 10.59
N SER A 126 -4.02 9.33 10.76
CA SER A 126 -3.45 8.99 12.05
C SER A 126 -2.14 9.74 12.24
N GLU A 127 -1.76 9.98 13.50
CA GLU A 127 -0.51 10.64 13.84
C GLU A 127 0.71 9.93 13.22
N ARG A 128 0.78 8.60 13.38
CA ARG A 128 1.82 7.77 12.75
C ARG A 128 1.83 7.89 11.24
N GLY A 129 0.65 7.90 10.60
CA GLY A 129 0.52 8.12 9.16
C GLY A 129 1.05 9.49 8.74
N GLY A 130 0.78 10.53 9.53
CA GLY A 130 1.30 11.88 9.30
C GLY A 130 2.83 11.95 9.40
N LEU A 131 3.44 11.27 10.38
CA LEU A 131 4.90 11.16 10.49
C LEU A 131 5.51 10.46 9.27
N MET A 132 4.94 9.34 8.84
CA MET A 132 5.42 8.63 7.64
C MET A 132 5.29 9.48 6.38
N ALA A 133 4.17 10.18 6.21
CA ALA A 133 3.96 11.08 5.07
C ALA A 133 5.01 12.20 5.04
N ARG A 134 5.31 12.81 6.20
CA ARG A 134 6.37 13.82 6.31
C ARG A 134 7.74 13.27 5.94
N SER A 135 8.08 12.05 6.38
CA SER A 135 9.33 11.39 5.99
C SER A 135 9.43 11.15 4.49
N ILE A 136 8.33 10.73 3.84
CA ILE A 136 8.28 10.56 2.38
C ILE A 136 8.49 11.90 1.68
N ILE A 137 7.76 12.94 2.06
CA ILE A 137 7.89 14.29 1.48
C ILE A 137 9.33 14.80 1.64
N ALA A 138 9.91 14.67 2.83
CA ALA A 138 11.29 15.07 3.09
C ALA A 138 12.30 14.28 2.24
N SER A 139 12.08 12.98 2.03
CA SER A 139 12.94 12.16 1.17
C SER A 139 12.88 12.52 -0.32
N MET A 140 11.82 13.22 -0.73
CA MET A 140 11.60 13.69 -2.10
C MET A 140 11.97 15.17 -2.28
N ALA A 141 12.23 15.91 -1.19
CA ALA A 141 12.67 17.29 -1.25
C ALA A 141 13.97 17.39 -2.05
N ASP A 142 14.09 18.44 -2.86
CA ASP A 142 15.27 18.72 -3.69
C ASP A 142 15.63 17.60 -4.70
N THR A 143 14.72 16.66 -4.97
CA THR A 143 14.90 15.61 -5.98
C THR A 143 13.90 15.74 -7.13
N PRO A 144 14.32 15.55 -8.40
CA PRO A 144 13.40 15.44 -9.53
C PRO A 144 12.46 14.24 -9.35
N PRO A 145 11.20 14.30 -9.81
CA PRO A 145 10.58 15.36 -10.61
C PRO A 145 9.77 16.40 -9.80
N MET A 146 9.66 16.22 -8.48
CA MET A 146 8.63 16.91 -7.68
C MET A 146 9.10 18.22 -7.03
N TYR A 147 10.42 18.46 -6.87
CA TYR A 147 11.02 19.69 -6.31
C TYR A 147 10.22 20.32 -5.15
N VAL A 148 9.77 19.48 -4.21
CA VAL A 148 8.92 19.95 -3.11
C VAL A 148 9.77 20.80 -2.17
N SER A 149 9.30 21.99 -1.80
CA SER A 149 10.02 22.86 -0.86
C SER A 149 10.16 22.17 0.50
N GLN A 150 11.33 22.33 1.13
CA GLN A 150 11.60 21.81 2.48
C GLN A 150 10.48 22.24 3.44
N ILE A 151 9.90 21.29 4.17
CA ILE A 151 9.00 21.61 5.28
C ILE A 151 9.88 22.16 6.39
N GLU A 152 9.76 23.46 6.69
CA GLU A 152 10.40 24.04 7.86
C GLU A 152 10.04 23.20 9.09
N LYS A 153 11.08 22.73 9.80
CA LYS A 153 10.90 22.18 11.14
C LYS A 153 10.35 23.32 11.99
N THR A 154 9.05 23.34 12.23
CA THR A 154 8.50 24.12 13.33
C THR A 154 9.11 23.50 14.58
N VAL A 155 10.18 24.13 15.10
CA VAL A 155 10.77 23.80 16.38
C VAL A 155 9.73 24.18 17.41
N GLU A 156 8.85 23.25 17.77
CA GLU A 156 8.18 23.32 19.06
C GLU A 156 9.30 23.19 20.11
N GLY A 157 9.43 24.25 20.92
CA GLY A 157 10.59 24.52 21.77
C GLY A 157 11.05 23.31 22.59
N GLU A 158 12.35 23.09 22.60
CA GLU A 158 13.02 22.40 23.69
C GLU A 158 12.58 23.03 25.01
N PRO A 159 12.14 22.26 26.02
CA PRO A 159 12.02 22.79 27.36
C PRO A 159 13.42 23.20 27.82
N ASP A 160 13.53 24.47 28.21
CA ASP A 160 14.71 25.07 28.81
C ASP A 160 15.09 24.28 30.07
N GLU A 161 16.16 23.48 29.98
CA GLU A 161 16.85 22.95 31.17
C GLU A 161 17.67 24.08 31.79
N SER A 162 16.99 25.01 32.46
CA SER A 162 17.59 25.90 33.45
C SER A 162 16.63 26.18 34.61
N ASP A 163 16.67 25.28 35.61
CA ASP A 163 16.81 25.57 37.07
C ASP A 163 16.63 24.28 37.91
#